data_AF-X1N635-F1
#
_entry.id   AF-X1N635-F1
#
_cell.length_a   1.000
_cell.length_b   1.000
_cell.length_c   1.000
_cell.angle_alpha   90.00
_cell.angle_beta   90.00
_cell.angle_gamma   90.00
#
_symmetry.space_group_name_H-M   'P 1'
#
loop_
_entity.id
_entity.type
_entity.pdbx_description
1 polymer ?
#
loop_
_entity_poly.entity_id
_entity_poly.type
_entity_poly.pdbx_seq_one_letter_code
_entity_poly.pdbx_strand_id
1 'polypeptide(L)'
;MLERIVFAGFGGQGLLTIGKMVASVGMQRFEHVTYFPSYGTEVRGGTANCQVILSSEEIASPVIERADSAILMNQPSLERFLPKVIARGRAFVNTSLAEPPQDSRVVPLPATEMASELNDVRAANIIMLGAYLSGQKWADKKYFVKSLEEMFKPISHKINHTARPAQTAVLEPAPYRGRIAAYSQTMKIPTRNIITIIPITALPVGSGLFRSAIALAHWSPRITW
;
A
#
# COMPACT_ATOMS: atom_id res chain seq x y z
N MET A 1 9.99 13.12 -12.31
CA MET A 1 9.98 12.67 -10.89
C MET A 1 9.98 11.17 -10.86
N LEU A 2 10.78 10.57 -9.98
CA LEU A 2 10.93 9.13 -9.83
C LEU A 2 10.95 8.79 -8.34
N GLU A 3 10.11 7.85 -7.93
CA GLU A 3 9.99 7.37 -6.56
C GLU A 3 10.01 5.84 -6.57
N ARG A 4 11.02 5.24 -5.93
CA ARG A 4 11.20 3.79 -5.81
C ARG A 4 10.92 3.35 -4.39
N ILE A 5 9.90 2.53 -4.20
CA ILE A 5 9.34 2.19 -2.90
C ILE A 5 9.41 0.69 -2.69
N VAL A 6 9.94 0.27 -1.54
CA VAL A 6 9.98 -1.13 -1.13
C VAL A 6 9.07 -1.35 0.08
N PHE A 7 8.19 -2.33 0.00
CA PHE A 7 7.38 -2.81 1.13
C PHE A 7 7.85 -4.22 1.48
N ALA A 8 8.26 -4.48 2.71
CA ALA A 8 8.84 -5.77 3.08
C ALA A 8 8.48 -6.20 4.52
N GLY A 9 8.30 -7.50 4.71
CA GLY A 9 7.87 -8.11 5.97
C GLY A 9 7.50 -9.58 5.80
N PHE A 10 6.67 -10.10 6.70
CA PHE A 10 6.15 -11.47 6.65
C PHE A 10 4.87 -11.52 5.81
N GLY A 11 4.63 -12.68 5.19
CA GLY A 11 3.34 -13.01 4.61
C GLY A 11 2.21 -12.81 5.63
N GLY A 12 1.12 -12.18 5.19
CA GLY A 12 -0.03 -11.85 6.05
C GLY A 12 0.00 -10.44 6.66
N GLN A 13 1.13 -9.72 6.62
CA GLN A 13 1.22 -8.32 7.08
C GLN A 13 0.66 -7.30 6.07
N GLY A 14 0.00 -7.73 4.99
CA GLY A 14 -0.71 -6.84 4.06
C GLY A 14 0.18 -5.93 3.21
N LEU A 15 1.44 -6.31 2.94
CA LEU A 15 2.41 -5.54 2.15
C LEU A 15 2.02 -5.38 0.68
N LEU A 16 1.52 -6.47 0.08
CA LEU A 16 1.03 -6.47 -1.30
C LEU A 16 -0.18 -5.54 -1.44
N THR A 17 -1.05 -5.53 -0.42
CA THR A 17 -2.23 -4.66 -0.35
C THR A 17 -1.83 -3.19 -0.36
N ILE A 18 -0.92 -2.77 0.53
CA ILE A 18 -0.46 -1.38 0.59
C ILE A 18 0.35 -0.99 -0.65
N GLY A 19 1.14 -1.90 -1.21
CA GLY A 19 1.87 -1.67 -2.46
C GLY A 19 0.92 -1.43 -3.64
N LYS A 20 -0.13 -2.25 -3.76
CA LYS A 20 -1.16 -2.06 -4.79
C LYS A 20 -1.89 -0.73 -4.61
N MET A 21 -2.21 -0.36 -3.37
CA MET A 21 -2.84 0.92 -3.06
C MET A 21 -1.96 2.11 -3.48
N VAL A 22 -0.67 2.07 -3.13
CA VAL A 22 0.29 3.12 -3.53
C VAL A 22 0.40 3.21 -5.04
N ALA A 23 0.48 2.08 -5.74
CA ALA A 23 0.47 2.07 -7.21
C ALA A 23 -0.81 2.69 -7.77
N SER A 24 -1.99 2.31 -7.26
CA SER A 24 -3.28 2.85 -7.71
C SER A 24 -3.43 4.36 -7.46
N VAL A 25 -2.96 4.86 -6.32
CA VAL A 25 -2.92 6.31 -6.05
C VAL A 25 -1.89 7.00 -6.95
N GLY A 26 -0.73 6.39 -7.15
CA GLY A 26 0.34 6.90 -8.01
C GLY A 26 -0.08 7.05 -9.47
N MET A 27 -0.88 6.13 -10.01
CA MET A 27 -1.40 6.18 -11.39
C MET A 27 -2.21 7.45 -11.71
N GLN A 28 -2.63 8.23 -10.71
CA GLN A 28 -3.33 9.49 -10.93
C GLN A 28 -2.40 10.63 -11.33
N ARG A 29 -1.11 10.51 -10.99
CA ARG A 29 -0.11 11.58 -11.14
C ARG A 29 1.09 11.18 -11.98
N PHE A 30 1.37 9.89 -12.06
CA PHE A 30 2.52 9.34 -12.78
C PHE A 30 2.04 8.58 -14.01
N GLU A 31 2.69 8.84 -15.14
CA GLU A 31 2.39 8.18 -16.41
C GLU A 31 2.90 6.73 -16.43
N HIS A 32 3.97 6.46 -15.69
CA HIS A 32 4.58 5.14 -15.59
C HIS A 32 4.57 4.66 -14.14
N VAL A 33 3.93 3.52 -13.91
CA VAL A 33 3.83 2.88 -12.60
C VAL A 33 4.09 1.38 -12.74
N THR A 34 4.99 0.85 -11.92
CA THR A 34 5.17 -0.62 -11.81
C THR A 34 4.80 -1.09 -10.42
N TYR A 35 4.19 -2.27 -10.37
CA TYR A 35 3.92 -3.01 -9.14
C TYR A 35 4.51 -4.42 -9.30
N PHE A 36 5.53 -4.73 -8.49
CA PHE A 36 6.29 -5.97 -8.58
C PHE A 36 6.27 -6.71 -7.23
N PRO A 37 5.32 -7.65 -7.04
CA PRO A 37 5.27 -8.47 -5.85
C PRO A 37 6.29 -9.61 -5.92
N SER A 38 6.90 -9.93 -4.78
CA SER A 38 7.78 -11.08 -4.61
C SER A 38 7.45 -11.78 -3.30
N TYR A 39 7.15 -13.07 -3.39
CA TYR A 39 6.82 -13.91 -2.24
C TYR A 39 7.51 -15.27 -2.41
N GLY A 40 8.03 -15.80 -1.31
CA GLY A 40 8.62 -17.14 -1.29
C GLY A 40 7.55 -18.23 -1.38
N THR A 41 7.98 -19.46 -1.70
CA THR A 41 7.16 -20.68 -1.69
C THR A 41 6.69 -21.10 -0.28
N GLU A 42 7.19 -20.42 0.75
CA GLU A 42 6.80 -20.55 2.15
C GLU A 42 5.45 -19.88 2.41
N VAL A 43 4.36 -20.52 1.97
CA VAL A 43 2.97 -20.03 2.09
C VAL A 43 2.45 -19.87 3.53
N ARG A 44 3.29 -20.02 4.56
CA ARG A 44 3.01 -19.64 5.95
C ARG A 44 4.27 -19.06 6.60
N GLY A 45 4.25 -17.76 6.89
CA GLY A 45 5.31 -17.09 7.66
C GLY A 45 6.57 -16.68 6.89
N GLY A 46 6.67 -17.00 5.60
CA GLY A 46 7.81 -16.61 4.76
C GLY A 46 7.89 -15.10 4.52
N THR A 47 9.02 -14.67 3.95
CA THR A 47 9.20 -13.26 3.57
C THR A 47 8.35 -12.90 2.36
N ALA A 48 7.65 -11.76 2.47
CA ALA A 48 6.92 -11.14 1.38
C ALA A 48 7.47 -9.73 1.18
N ASN A 49 7.71 -9.36 -0.07
CA ASN A 49 8.03 -7.99 -0.41
C ASN A 49 7.27 -7.55 -1.67
N CYS A 50 7.12 -6.26 -1.82
CA CYS A 50 6.53 -5.63 -2.99
C CYS A 50 7.35 -4.39 -3.31
N GLN A 51 7.60 -4.18 -4.60
CA GLN A 51 8.35 -3.06 -5.10
C GLN A 51 7.45 -2.24 -6.02
N VAL A 52 7.38 -0.94 -5.77
CA VAL A 52 6.57 -0.01 -6.53
C VAL A 52 7.46 1.11 -7.03
N ILE A 53 7.37 1.40 -8.32
CA ILE A 53 8.08 2.52 -8.93
C ILE A 53 7.03 3.45 -9.52
N LEU A 54 7.12 4.73 -9.17
CA LEU A 54 6.30 5.81 -9.71
C LEU A 54 7.21 6.74 -10.50
N SER A 55 6.94 6.95 -11.78
CA SER A 55 7.82 7.71 -12.67
C SER A 55 7.06 8.57 -13.66
N SER A 56 7.60 9.75 -13.94
CA SER A 56 7.16 10.60 -15.07
C SER A 56 7.80 10.20 -16.40
N GLU A 57 8.76 9.27 -16.37
CA GLU A 57 9.47 8.75 -17.54
C GLU A 57 9.38 7.22 -17.57
N GLU A 58 9.66 6.62 -18.73
CA GLU A 58 9.57 5.18 -18.91
C GLU A 58 10.44 4.40 -17.91
N ILE A 59 9.89 3.30 -17.39
CA ILE A 59 10.55 2.46 -16.39
C ILE A 59 11.23 1.29 -17.10
N ALA A 60 12.56 1.31 -17.15
CA ALA A 60 13.35 0.27 -17.81
C ALA A 60 13.31 -1.09 -17.09
N SER A 61 13.17 -1.11 -15.76
CA SER A 61 13.11 -2.32 -14.95
C SER A 61 12.17 -2.13 -13.75
N PRO A 62 11.31 -3.12 -13.44
CA PRO A 62 10.46 -3.08 -12.25
C PRO A 62 11.20 -3.43 -10.95
N VAL A 63 12.47 -3.85 -11.03
CA VAL A 63 13.27 -4.26 -9.87
C VAL A 63 14.07 -3.08 -9.33
N ILE A 64 13.93 -2.85 -8.02
CA ILE A 64 14.56 -1.79 -7.25
C ILE A 64 15.85 -2.31 -6.60
N GLU A 65 16.98 -1.84 -7.12
CA GLU A 65 18.29 -2.04 -6.49
C GLU A 65 18.58 -1.00 -5.41
N ARG A 66 18.12 0.24 -5.64
CA ARG A 66 18.24 1.37 -4.71
C ARG A 66 16.88 2.01 -4.50
N ALA A 67 16.42 2.09 -3.25
CA ALA A 67 15.10 2.58 -2.88
C ALA A 67 15.16 4.03 -2.38
N ASP A 68 14.20 4.84 -2.79
CA ASP A 68 13.97 6.19 -2.26
C ASP A 68 13.24 6.09 -0.91
N SER A 69 12.29 5.15 -0.82
CA SER A 69 11.49 4.89 0.38
C SER A 69 11.37 3.40 0.67
N ALA A 70 11.30 3.03 1.95
CA ALA A 70 11.04 1.66 2.37
C ALA A 70 10.07 1.59 3.56
N ILE A 71 9.15 0.62 3.55
CA ILE A 71 8.29 0.25 4.68
C ILE A 71 8.69 -1.16 5.11
N LEU A 72 9.28 -1.29 6.29
CA LEU A 72 9.93 -2.49 6.80
C LEU A 72 9.20 -2.95 8.08
N MET A 73 8.51 -4.08 7.99
CA MET A 73 7.57 -4.53 9.02
C MET A 73 8.13 -5.55 10.01
N ASN A 74 9.38 -6.02 9.82
CA ASN A 74 10.05 -7.00 10.68
C ASN A 74 11.59 -6.90 10.57
N GLN A 75 12.28 -7.55 11.50
CA GLN A 75 13.74 -7.57 11.56
C GLN A 75 14.43 -8.11 10.29
N PRO A 76 14.05 -9.26 9.69
CA PRO A 76 14.73 -9.76 8.49
C PRO A 76 14.58 -8.81 7.29
N SER A 77 13.46 -8.11 7.17
CA SER A 77 13.24 -7.13 6.11
C SER A 77 14.03 -5.86 6.33
N LEU A 78 14.14 -5.42 7.58
CA LEU A 78 15.00 -4.31 7.97
C LEU A 78 16.44 -4.55 7.49
N GLU A 79 17.02 -5.68 7.90
CA GLU A 79 18.40 -6.05 7.56
C GLU A 79 18.62 -6.17 6.05
N ARG A 80 17.64 -6.75 5.33
CA ARG A 80 17.74 -6.97 3.88
C ARG A 80 17.61 -5.70 3.05
N PHE A 81 16.74 -4.77 3.45
CA PHE A 81 16.33 -3.66 2.59
C PHE A 81 16.82 -2.29 3.04
N LEU A 82 17.13 -2.07 4.33
CA LEU A 82 17.71 -0.80 4.78
C LEU A 82 19.02 -0.44 4.05
N PRO A 83 19.96 -1.37 3.77
CA PRO A 83 21.16 -1.06 3.00
C PRO A 83 20.87 -0.57 1.57
N LYS A 84 19.71 -0.91 1.01
CA LYS A 84 19.28 -0.48 -0.33
C LYS A 84 18.67 0.92 -0.35
N VAL A 85 18.27 1.46 0.79
CA VAL A 85 17.71 2.82 0.87
C VAL A 85 18.82 3.83 0.58
N ILE A 86 18.59 4.78 -0.33
CA ILE A 86 19.60 5.79 -0.64
C ILE A 86 19.85 6.73 0.55
N ALA A 87 20.97 7.44 0.56
CA ALA A 87 21.36 8.33 1.67
C ALA A 87 20.30 9.40 2.00
N ARG A 88 19.58 9.90 0.98
CA ARG A 88 18.50 10.89 1.12
C ARG A 88 17.11 10.27 1.30
N GLY A 89 17.03 8.94 1.33
CA GLY A 89 15.80 8.20 1.40
C GLY A 89 15.27 8.07 2.82
N ARG A 90 14.12 7.41 2.96
CA ARG A 90 13.47 7.16 4.25
C ARG A 90 13.08 5.70 4.42
N ALA A 91 13.34 5.14 5.59
CA ALA A 91 12.93 3.78 5.95
C ALA A 91 11.98 3.83 7.15
N PHE A 92 10.71 3.53 6.94
CA PHE A 92 9.70 3.42 7.99
C PHE A 92 9.79 2.02 8.59
N VAL A 93 10.13 1.91 9.87
CA VAL A 93 10.42 0.63 10.52
C VAL A 93 9.41 0.37 11.63
N ASN A 94 8.74 -0.79 11.57
CA ASN A 94 7.85 -1.23 12.64
C ASN A 94 8.66 -1.69 13.86
N THR A 95 8.78 -0.83 14.87
CA THR A 95 9.60 -1.13 16.07
C THR A 95 9.00 -2.20 16.96
N SER A 96 7.72 -2.52 16.80
CA SER A 96 7.09 -3.62 17.55
C SER A 96 7.62 -5.00 17.16
N LEU A 97 8.27 -5.12 16.00
CA LEU A 97 8.75 -6.39 15.42
C LEU A 97 10.18 -6.32 14.87
N ALA A 98 10.89 -5.22 15.11
CA ALA A 98 12.24 -4.97 14.63
C ALA A 98 12.95 -3.96 15.51
N GLU A 99 14.27 -4.10 15.64
CA GLU A 99 15.14 -3.17 16.35
C GLU A 99 15.98 -2.39 15.32
N PRO A 100 15.61 -1.14 15.00
CA PRO A 100 16.35 -0.35 14.02
C PRO A 100 17.73 0.08 14.54
N PRO A 101 18.76 0.13 13.68
CA PRO A 101 20.03 0.75 14.03
C PRO A 101 19.87 2.27 14.16
N GLN A 102 20.87 2.92 14.75
CA GLN A 102 20.99 4.38 14.74
C GLN A 102 21.34 4.86 13.33
N ASP A 103 20.32 5.26 12.56
CA ASP A 103 20.46 5.69 11.18
C ASP A 103 19.49 6.85 10.87
N SER A 104 20.00 7.95 10.31
CA SER A 104 19.21 9.16 10.03
C SER A 104 18.09 8.96 9.01
N ARG A 105 18.16 7.88 8.20
CA ARG A 105 17.12 7.52 7.23
C ARG A 105 15.92 6.86 7.90
N VAL A 106 16.11 6.28 9.09
CA VAL A 106 15.08 5.50 9.77
C VAL A 106 14.05 6.39 10.44
N VAL A 107 12.78 6.05 10.24
CA VAL A 107 11.62 6.58 10.92
C VAL A 107 10.99 5.44 11.72
N PRO A 108 11.27 5.34 13.03
CA PRO A 108 10.72 4.28 13.87
C PRO A 108 9.24 4.53 14.17
N LEU A 109 8.41 3.47 14.12
CA LEU A 109 7.00 3.54 14.48
C LEU A 109 6.53 2.20 15.09
N PRO A 110 5.96 2.17 16.31
CA PRO A 110 5.44 0.93 16.91
C PRO A 110 4.06 0.57 16.34
N ALA A 111 4.00 0.31 15.03
CA ALA A 111 2.74 0.21 14.29
C ALA A 111 1.84 -0.96 14.73
N THR A 112 2.41 -2.09 15.18
CA THR A 112 1.62 -3.22 15.68
C THR A 112 1.03 -2.93 17.06
N GLU A 113 1.76 -2.25 17.92
CA GLU A 113 1.24 -1.81 19.23
C GLU A 113 0.11 -0.79 19.04
N MET A 114 0.32 0.22 18.20
CA MET A 114 -0.71 1.20 17.85
C MET A 114 -1.96 0.54 17.24
N ALA A 115 -1.78 -0.49 16.40
CA ALA A 115 -2.89 -1.25 15.84
C ALA A 115 -3.65 -2.06 16.91
N SER A 116 -2.91 -2.60 17.89
CA SER A 116 -3.48 -3.33 19.02
C SER A 116 -4.30 -2.41 19.93
N GLU A 117 -3.86 -1.19 20.18
CA GLU A 117 -4.61 -0.18 20.96
C GLU A 117 -5.95 0.20 20.30
N LEU A 118 -6.03 0.09 18.97
CA LEU A 118 -7.25 0.29 18.19
C LEU A 118 -8.14 -0.97 18.11
N ASN A 119 -7.78 -2.06 18.81
CA ASN A 119 -8.43 -3.37 18.73
C ASN A 119 -8.47 -3.97 17.30
N ASP A 120 -7.55 -3.57 16.43
CA ASP A 120 -7.40 -4.12 15.09
C ASP A 120 -5.93 -4.29 14.70
N VAL A 121 -5.34 -5.41 15.10
CA VAL A 121 -3.94 -5.76 14.80
C VAL A 121 -3.65 -5.80 13.28
N ARG A 122 -4.68 -5.98 12.43
CA ARG A 122 -4.51 -6.00 10.97
C ARG A 122 -4.28 -4.60 10.39
N ALA A 123 -4.53 -3.54 11.17
CA ALA A 123 -4.36 -2.16 10.74
C ALA A 123 -2.90 -1.67 10.72
N ALA A 124 -1.93 -2.46 11.21
CA ALA A 124 -0.52 -2.05 11.30
C ALA A 124 0.07 -1.59 9.96
N ASN A 125 -0.30 -2.24 8.86
CA ASN A 125 0.13 -1.86 7.51
C ASN A 125 -0.46 -0.52 7.05
N ILE A 126 -1.71 -0.22 7.42
CA ILE A 126 -2.37 1.05 7.12
C ILE A 126 -1.75 2.19 7.94
N ILE A 127 -1.42 1.95 9.20
CA ILE A 127 -0.71 2.92 10.06
C ILE A 127 0.63 3.29 9.43
N MET A 128 1.42 2.28 9.03
CA MET A 128 2.71 2.50 8.37
C MET A 128 2.57 3.21 7.03
N LEU A 129 1.54 2.86 6.26
CA LEU A 129 1.23 3.54 5.01
C LEU A 129 0.85 5.01 5.24
N GLY A 130 0.06 5.30 6.28
CA GLY A 130 -0.30 6.66 6.67
C GLY A 130 0.93 7.49 7.06
N ALA A 131 1.84 6.91 7.83
CA ALA A 131 3.11 7.54 8.18
C ALA A 131 3.95 7.85 6.93
N TYR A 132 4.09 6.89 6.02
CA TYR A 132 4.77 7.08 4.74
C TYR A 132 4.16 8.24 3.94
N LEU A 133 2.84 8.21 3.70
CA LEU A 133 2.15 9.19 2.85
C LEU A 133 2.12 10.59 3.45
N SER A 134 2.23 10.73 4.77
CA SER A 134 2.27 12.04 5.44
C SER A 134 3.43 12.92 4.97
N GLY A 135 4.55 12.31 4.54
CA GLY A 135 5.72 13.00 3.99
C GLY A 135 5.70 13.18 2.47
N GLN A 136 4.71 12.62 1.77
CA GLN A 136 4.71 12.58 0.30
C GLN A 136 3.91 13.73 -0.30
N LYS A 137 4.59 14.62 -1.04
CA LYS A 137 3.95 15.74 -1.76
C LYS A 137 3.17 15.29 -3.00
N TRP A 138 3.47 14.10 -3.51
CA TRP A 138 2.82 13.57 -4.71
C TRP A 138 1.48 12.91 -4.40
N ALA A 139 1.25 12.50 -3.14
CA ALA A 139 0.03 11.81 -2.72
C ALA A 139 -1.05 12.81 -2.30
N ASP A 140 -2.19 12.79 -2.99
CA ASP A 140 -3.37 13.56 -2.57
C ASP A 140 -4.13 12.79 -1.47
N LYS A 141 -4.23 13.42 -0.29
CA LYS A 141 -4.92 12.87 0.89
C LYS A 141 -6.35 12.46 0.58
N LYS A 142 -7.08 13.24 -0.23
CA LYS A 142 -8.48 12.97 -0.58
C LYS A 142 -8.62 11.66 -1.35
N TYR A 143 -7.72 11.43 -2.29
CA TYR A 143 -7.73 10.21 -3.09
C TYR A 143 -7.26 8.99 -2.30
N PHE A 144 -6.31 9.16 -1.38
CA PHE A 144 -5.92 8.09 -0.48
C PHE A 144 -7.10 7.58 0.37
N VAL A 145 -7.85 8.50 1.00
CA VAL A 145 -9.05 8.14 1.77
C VAL A 145 -10.08 7.44 0.90
N LYS A 146 -10.33 7.97 -0.31
CA LYS A 146 -11.23 7.32 -1.27
C LYS A 146 -10.78 5.90 -1.64
N SER A 147 -9.48 5.69 -1.88
CA SER A 147 -8.94 4.37 -2.19
C SER A 147 -9.04 3.39 -1.01
N LEU A 148 -8.89 3.88 0.23
CA LEU A 148 -9.15 3.08 1.43
C LEU A 148 -10.63 2.65 1.48
N GLU A 149 -11.55 3.59 1.31
CA GLU A 149 -12.99 3.32 1.32
C GLU A 149 -13.38 2.30 0.23
N GLU A 150 -12.86 2.44 -0.99
CA GLU A 150 -13.14 1.51 -2.09
C GLU A 150 -12.60 0.10 -1.82
N MET A 151 -11.42 -0.02 -1.21
CA MET A 151 -10.80 -1.31 -0.93
C MET A 151 -11.49 -2.05 0.22
N PHE A 152 -12.00 -1.32 1.21
CA PHE A 152 -12.70 -1.88 2.37
C PHE A 152 -14.23 -1.85 2.24
N LYS A 153 -14.78 -1.46 1.07
CA LYS A 153 -16.21 -1.57 0.80
C LYS A 153 -16.65 -3.01 1.08
N PRO A 154 -17.67 -3.23 1.94
CA PRO A 154 -18.18 -4.56 2.17
C PRO A 154 -18.67 -5.13 0.84
N ILE A 155 -18.16 -6.31 0.48
CA ILE A 155 -18.58 -7.03 -0.70
C ILE A 155 -20.04 -7.45 -0.48
N SER A 156 -21.00 -6.62 -0.91
CA SER A 156 -22.41 -6.99 -0.91
C SER A 156 -22.66 -7.93 -2.09
N HIS A 157 -22.34 -9.21 -1.94
CA HIS A 157 -22.81 -10.22 -2.88
C HIS A 157 -24.28 -10.50 -2.58
N LYS A 158 -25.17 -9.97 -3.44
CA LYS A 158 -26.43 -10.68 -3.71
C LYS A 158 -26.03 -12.03 -4.29
N ILE A 159 -26.17 -13.08 -3.47
CA ILE A 159 -26.00 -14.47 -3.89
C ILE A 159 -27.12 -14.75 -4.89
N ASN A 160 -26.85 -14.59 -6.19
CA ASN A 160 -27.71 -15.17 -7.21
C ASN A 160 -27.32 -16.65 -7.35
N HIS A 161 -28.23 -17.54 -6.97
CA HIS A 161 -28.16 -18.99 -7.12
C HIS A 161 -28.20 -19.42 -8.60
N THR A 162 -27.23 -18.99 -9.40
CA THR A 162 -26.93 -19.60 -10.70
C THR A 162 -25.47 -19.97 -10.72
N ALA A 163 -25.19 -21.14 -10.17
CA ALA A 163 -23.95 -21.85 -10.34
C ALA A 163 -23.63 -21.95 -11.85
N ARG A 164 -22.64 -21.17 -12.29
CA ARG A 164 -21.78 -21.58 -13.40
C ARG A 164 -20.49 -22.08 -12.74
N PRO A 165 -20.08 -23.33 -12.97
CA PRO A 165 -18.82 -23.82 -12.44
C PRO A 165 -17.71 -22.90 -12.97
N ALA A 166 -16.81 -22.51 -12.07
CA ALA A 166 -15.61 -21.77 -12.40
C ALA A 166 -14.89 -22.53 -13.53
N GLN A 167 -15.01 -22.04 -14.76
CA GLN A 167 -14.06 -22.40 -15.79
C GLN A 167 -12.75 -21.75 -15.37
N THR A 168 -11.86 -22.59 -14.85
CA THR A 168 -10.43 -22.51 -15.04
C THR A 168 -10.14 -21.68 -16.29
N ALA A 169 -9.66 -20.45 -16.10
CA ALA A 169 -9.05 -19.71 -17.19
C ALA A 169 -7.72 -20.42 -17.51
N VAL A 170 -7.82 -21.52 -18.27
CA VAL A 170 -6.69 -22.01 -19.05
C VAL A 170 -6.42 -20.92 -20.07
N LEU A 171 -5.43 -20.10 -19.78
CA LEU A 171 -4.85 -19.19 -20.75
C LEU A 171 -4.28 -20.05 -21.88
N GLU A 172 -4.92 -20.05 -23.04
CA GLU A 172 -4.29 -20.65 -24.21
C GLU A 172 -2.99 -19.89 -24.54
N PRO A 173 -1.88 -20.61 -24.80
CA PRO A 173 -0.64 -19.95 -25.17
C PRO A 173 -0.80 -19.31 -26.56
N ALA A 174 -0.72 -17.99 -26.62
CA ALA A 174 -0.49 -17.29 -27.89
C ALA A 174 0.81 -17.83 -28.53
N PRO A 175 0.85 -18.05 -29.85
CA PRO A 175 1.99 -18.67 -30.51
C PRO A 175 3.26 -17.82 -30.34
N TYR A 176 4.24 -18.42 -29.67
CA TYR A 176 5.52 -17.82 -29.32
C TYR A 176 6.42 -17.73 -30.57
N ARG A 177 6.72 -16.52 -31.05
CA ARG A 177 7.88 -16.27 -31.92
C ARG A 177 8.91 -15.44 -31.14
N GLY A 178 9.85 -16.17 -30.55
CA GLY A 178 11.17 -15.77 -30.06
C GLY A 178 11.41 -14.30 -29.68
N ARG A 179 11.37 -14.02 -28.36
CA ARG A 179 12.46 -13.42 -27.56
C ARG A 179 12.00 -13.28 -26.10
N ILE A 180 12.97 -13.30 -25.19
CA ILE A 180 12.88 -13.43 -23.73
C ILE A 180 11.83 -12.48 -23.10
N ALA A 181 10.87 -13.03 -22.34
CA ALA A 181 9.76 -12.28 -21.73
C ALA A 181 10.08 -11.90 -20.27
N ALA A 182 10.22 -10.59 -20.02
CA ALA A 182 10.03 -10.02 -18.69
C ALA A 182 8.53 -9.77 -18.49
N TYR A 183 7.92 -10.42 -17.51
CA TYR A 183 6.51 -10.18 -17.16
C TYR A 183 6.40 -8.84 -16.43
N SER A 184 6.21 -7.75 -17.18
CA SER A 184 5.77 -6.46 -16.65
C SER A 184 4.28 -6.29 -17.03
N GLN A 185 3.40 -6.31 -16.04
CA GLN A 185 1.99 -5.97 -16.28
C GLN A 185 1.84 -4.45 -16.25
N THR A 186 1.84 -3.82 -17.42
CA THR A 186 1.42 -2.42 -17.58
C THR A 186 -0.11 -2.38 -17.64
N MET A 187 -0.77 -1.94 -16.56
CA MET A 187 -2.23 -1.74 -16.56
C MET A 187 -2.58 -0.46 -17.31
N LYS A 188 -3.36 -0.58 -18.40
CA LYS A 188 -3.95 0.57 -19.12
C LYS A 188 -5.26 1.00 -18.45
N ILE A 189 -5.39 2.32 -18.25
CA ILE A 189 -6.56 2.99 -17.65
C ILE A 189 -7.65 3.19 -18.72
N PRO A 190 -8.94 2.89 -18.46
CA PRO A 190 -10.04 3.40 -19.27
C PRO A 190 -10.65 4.65 -18.62
N THR A 191 -10.63 5.77 -19.34
CA THR A 191 -11.35 7.01 -19.01
C THR A 191 -12.84 6.90 -19.39
N ARG A 192 -13.76 7.25 -18.47
CA ARG A 192 -14.99 8.05 -18.74
C ARG A 192 -15.83 8.31 -17.49
N ASN A 193 -16.28 9.56 -17.35
CA ASN A 193 -17.21 10.09 -16.34
C ASN A 193 -18.62 9.48 -16.44
N ILE A 194 -19.37 9.45 -15.32
CA ILE A 194 -20.76 9.95 -15.13
C ILE A 194 -21.11 9.89 -13.61
N ILE A 195 -21.83 10.91 -13.12
CA ILE A 195 -22.25 11.17 -11.73
C ILE A 195 -23.73 10.71 -11.51
N THR A 196 -24.12 10.55 -10.23
CA THR A 196 -25.48 10.58 -9.59
C THR A 196 -26.17 9.21 -9.34
N ILE A 197 -26.87 8.85 -8.23
CA ILE A 197 -27.54 9.56 -7.09
C ILE A 197 -27.55 8.66 -5.80
N ILE A 198 -27.67 9.29 -4.62
CA ILE A 198 -27.98 8.76 -3.26
C ILE A 198 -29.50 8.44 -3.11
N PRO A 199 -29.97 7.56 -2.19
CA PRO A 199 -30.53 8.09 -0.93
C PRO A 199 -30.14 7.29 0.33
N ILE A 200 -29.95 8.05 1.40
CA ILE A 200 -29.74 7.67 2.80
C ILE A 200 -31.11 7.51 3.47
N THR A 201 -31.44 6.31 3.95
CA THR A 201 -32.45 6.00 5.00
C THR A 201 -32.27 4.50 5.31
N ALA A 202 -32.06 3.98 6.52
CA ALA A 202 -32.51 4.43 7.82
C ALA A 202 -31.53 3.98 8.93
N LEU A 203 -31.22 4.89 9.84
CA LEU A 203 -30.70 4.63 11.17
C LEU A 203 -31.87 4.76 12.15
N PRO A 204 -31.94 3.93 13.19
CA PRO A 204 -32.35 4.47 14.47
C PRO A 204 -31.35 4.16 15.59
N VAL A 205 -31.53 4.97 16.63
CA VAL A 205 -31.09 4.83 18.03
C VAL A 205 -29.81 5.60 18.37
N GLY A 206 -30.06 6.77 18.95
CA GLY A 206 -29.09 7.46 19.78
C GLY A 206 -28.83 6.71 21.08
N SER A 207 -27.61 6.83 21.58
CA SER A 207 -27.33 7.33 22.91
C SER A 207 -25.88 7.81 22.89
N GLY A 208 -25.67 8.99 23.47
CA GLY A 208 -24.50 9.83 23.20
C GLY A 208 -23.17 9.17 23.54
N LEU A 209 -22.24 9.19 22.59
CA LEU A 209 -20.79 9.20 22.83
C LEU A 209 -19.96 9.49 21.56
N PHE A 210 -20.51 10.26 20.61
CA PHE A 210 -19.79 10.67 19.37
C PHE A 210 -19.38 12.14 19.36
N ARG A 211 -19.09 12.71 20.53
CA ARG A 211 -18.53 14.08 20.67
C ARG A 211 -17.06 14.14 21.12
N SER A 212 -16.37 13.01 21.24
CA SER A 212 -15.00 12.99 21.82
C SER A 212 -13.86 12.69 20.84
N ALA A 213 -14.12 12.40 19.56
CA ALA A 213 -13.05 12.02 18.61
C ALA A 213 -12.67 13.10 17.58
N ILE A 214 -13.30 14.28 17.60
CA ILE A 214 -13.02 15.39 16.65
C ILE A 214 -12.41 16.63 17.37
N ALA A 215 -12.09 16.54 18.67
CA ALA A 215 -11.63 17.68 19.46
C ALA A 215 -10.11 17.77 19.70
N LEU A 216 -9.26 17.05 18.95
CA LEU A 216 -7.79 17.13 19.10
C LEU A 216 -7.03 17.58 17.83
N ALA A 217 -7.72 18.06 16.80
CA ALA A 217 -7.07 18.55 15.57
C ALA A 217 -6.83 20.08 15.54
N HIS A 218 -7.00 20.79 16.66
CA HIS A 218 -6.71 22.23 16.75
C HIS A 218 -5.82 22.54 17.97
N TRP A 219 -4.51 22.36 17.82
CA TRP A 219 -3.56 23.18 18.59
C TRP A 219 -2.21 23.38 17.88
N SER A 220 -2.00 24.64 17.50
CA SER A 220 -0.78 25.42 17.25
C SER A 220 0.17 25.11 16.06
N PRO A 221 0.37 26.10 15.16
CA PRO A 221 1.41 26.10 14.14
C PRO A 221 2.68 26.79 14.67
N ARG A 222 3.77 26.05 14.88
CA ARG A 222 5.13 26.60 14.95
C ARG A 222 6.20 25.50 14.99
N ILE A 223 6.55 24.94 13.84
CA ILE A 223 7.90 24.42 13.61
C ILE A 223 8.25 24.69 12.14
N THR A 224 9.07 25.71 11.92
CA THR A 224 9.91 25.85 10.71
C THR A 224 10.90 24.70 10.67
N TRP A 225 11.01 23.97 9.55
CA TRP A 225 12.22 23.55 8.81
C TRP A 225 11.78 22.78 7.56
#